data_AF-A0A960XQP2-F1
#
_entry.id   AF-A0A960XQP2-F1
#
_cell.length_a   1.000
_cell.length_b   1.000
_cell.length_c   1.000
_cell.angle_alpha   90.00
_cell.angle_beta   90.00
_cell.angle_gamma   90.00
#
_symmetry.space_group_name_H-M   'P 1'
#
loop_
_entity.id
_entity.type
_entity.pdbx_description
1 polymer ?
#
loop_
_entity_poly.entity_id
_entity_poly.type
_entity_poly.pdbx_seq_one_letter_code
_entity_poly.pdbx_strand_id
1 'polypeptide(L)'
;MFLGVGGFVVIFSVFRWIVDRPTVCKRPPDLIVATAIETAADNFEVEYGRMPARGDTDIIYRTDQDIPFLLALLGMEAGPDRLNTGSFKFLSVKEGKGKEGGLIYTEDGKSVAGLFDRWGGPYFVMLDLDGDGKVEIPKGPVLQRRTAVWTNGPDGKPGGGDDLQTW
;
A
#
# COMPACT_ATOMS: atom_id res chain seq x y z
N MET A 1 -53.17 -45.27 -49.02
CA MET A 1 -52.31 -44.08 -49.25
C MET A 1 -52.39 -43.26 -47.97
N PHE A 2 -51.39 -43.40 -47.09
CA PHE A 2 -51.46 -42.95 -45.70
C PHE A 2 -51.00 -41.50 -45.51
N LEU A 3 -51.61 -40.89 -44.50
CA LEU A 3 -51.59 -39.51 -44.02
C LEU A 3 -50.19 -38.93 -43.72
N GLY A 4 -50.04 -37.60 -43.88
CA GLY A 4 -48.91 -36.83 -43.38
C GLY A 4 -49.39 -35.57 -42.67
N VAL A 5 -49.40 -35.60 -41.34
CA VAL A 5 -49.86 -34.57 -40.41
C VAL A 5 -48.78 -33.48 -40.25
N GLY A 6 -49.20 -32.21 -40.26
CA GLY A 6 -48.31 -31.04 -40.15
C GLY A 6 -47.64 -30.92 -38.79
N GLY A 7 -46.32 -30.70 -38.81
CA GLY A 7 -45.50 -30.38 -37.63
C GLY A 7 -45.25 -28.88 -37.51
N PHE A 8 -45.70 -28.29 -36.40
CA PHE A 8 -45.44 -26.91 -36.01
C PHE A 8 -44.11 -26.88 -35.23
N VAL A 9 -43.09 -26.17 -35.73
CA VAL A 9 -41.79 -26.00 -35.04
C VAL A 9 -41.80 -24.66 -34.33
N VAL A 10 -41.85 -24.68 -33.00
CA VAL A 10 -41.67 -23.48 -32.15
C VAL A 10 -40.18 -23.35 -31.83
N ILE A 11 -39.51 -22.37 -32.43
CA ILE A 11 -38.11 -22.02 -32.12
C ILE A 11 -38.12 -21.18 -30.84
N PHE A 12 -37.75 -21.80 -29.71
CA PHE A 12 -37.44 -21.06 -28.48
C PHE A 12 -36.04 -20.44 -28.61
N SER A 13 -36.00 -19.15 -28.92
CA SER A 13 -34.77 -18.34 -28.80
C SER A 13 -34.38 -18.23 -27.33
N VAL A 14 -33.34 -18.97 -26.93
CA VAL A 14 -32.71 -18.84 -25.61
C VAL A 14 -31.92 -17.53 -25.60
N PHE A 15 -32.56 -16.48 -25.08
CA PHE A 15 -31.93 -15.19 -24.83
C PHE A 15 -30.98 -15.34 -23.62
N ARG A 16 -29.70 -15.62 -23.91
CA ARG A 16 -28.66 -15.75 -22.89
C ARG A 16 -28.28 -14.36 -22.39
N TRP A 17 -28.88 -13.95 -21.27
CA TRP A 17 -28.49 -12.77 -20.53
C TRP A 17 -27.06 -12.97 -20.00
N ILE A 18 -26.08 -12.35 -20.66
CA ILE A 18 -24.75 -12.16 -20.07
C ILE A 18 -24.95 -11.09 -19.00
N VAL A 19 -24.98 -11.52 -17.74
CA VAL A 19 -24.78 -10.62 -16.62
C VAL A 19 -23.31 -10.20 -16.70
N ASP A 20 -23.04 -9.01 -17.23
CA ASP A 20 -21.76 -8.34 -16.98
C ASP A 20 -21.64 -8.21 -15.46
N ARG A 21 -20.81 -9.06 -14.86
CA ARG A 21 -20.42 -8.85 -13.47
C ARG A 21 -19.69 -7.51 -13.47
N PRO A 22 -20.09 -6.51 -12.66
CA PRO A 22 -19.28 -5.32 -12.51
C PRO A 22 -17.88 -5.80 -12.14
N THR A 23 -16.88 -5.47 -12.96
CA THR A 23 -15.50 -5.59 -12.57
C THR A 23 -15.35 -4.71 -11.35
N VAL A 24 -15.40 -5.32 -10.16
CA VAL A 24 -14.95 -4.67 -8.94
C VAL A 24 -13.52 -4.26 -9.25
N CYS A 25 -13.30 -2.98 -9.53
CA CYS A 25 -11.97 -2.44 -9.78
C CYS A 25 -11.16 -2.78 -8.54
N LYS A 26 -10.35 -3.84 -8.61
CA LYS A 26 -9.50 -4.23 -7.50
C LYS A 26 -8.58 -3.04 -7.26
N ARG A 27 -8.57 -2.54 -6.02
CA ARG A 27 -7.60 -1.52 -5.63
C ARG A 27 -6.21 -1.97 -6.09
N PRO A 28 -5.41 -1.07 -6.69
CA PRO A 28 -4.09 -1.44 -7.14
C PRO A 28 -3.30 -2.00 -5.95
N PRO A 29 -2.52 -3.08 -6.14
CA PRO A 29 -1.82 -3.75 -5.05
C PRO A 29 -0.91 -2.78 -4.28
N ASP A 30 -0.35 -1.79 -4.96
CA ASP A 30 0.52 -0.77 -4.37
C ASP A 30 -0.24 0.18 -3.45
N LEU A 31 -1.49 0.54 -3.80
CA LEU A 31 -2.34 1.31 -2.89
C LEU A 31 -2.74 0.50 -1.64
N ILE A 32 -2.91 -0.82 -1.77
CA ILE A 32 -3.15 -1.69 -0.60
C ILE A 32 -1.93 -1.65 0.34
N VAL A 33 -0.73 -1.69 -0.22
CA VAL A 33 0.52 -1.59 0.56
C VAL A 33 0.66 -0.21 1.19
N ALA A 34 0.41 0.87 0.45
CA ALA A 34 0.44 2.24 0.97
C ALA A 34 -0.53 2.42 2.15
N THR A 35 -1.79 1.97 2.01
CA THR A 35 -2.77 1.98 3.11
C THR A 35 -2.33 1.11 4.28
N ALA A 36 -1.65 -0.02 4.04
CA ALA A 36 -1.13 -0.87 5.11
C ALA A 36 0.01 -0.19 5.89
N ILE A 37 0.85 0.62 5.24
CA ILE A 37 1.87 1.43 5.91
C ILE A 37 1.23 2.51 6.77
N GLU A 38 0.25 3.24 6.22
CA GLU A 38 -0.51 4.26 6.96
C GLU A 38 -1.16 3.65 8.22
N THR A 39 -1.89 2.54 8.04
CA THR A 39 -2.53 1.82 9.16
C THR A 39 -1.49 1.32 10.18
N ALA A 40 -0.32 0.88 9.72
CA ALA A 40 0.74 0.41 10.61
C ALA A 40 1.33 1.55 11.45
N ALA A 41 1.52 2.74 10.87
CA ALA A 41 1.97 3.93 11.60
C ALA A 41 0.92 4.38 12.63
N ASP A 42 -0.35 4.42 12.24
CA ASP A 42 -1.44 4.81 13.14
C ASP A 42 -1.57 3.82 14.31
N ASN A 43 -1.48 2.50 14.04
CA ASN A 43 -1.49 1.49 15.11
C ASN A 43 -0.27 1.58 16.03
N PHE A 44 0.90 1.95 15.49
CA PHE A 44 2.10 2.17 16.28
C PHE A 44 1.92 3.35 17.24
N GLU A 45 1.30 4.43 16.77
CA GLU A 45 0.95 5.58 17.61
C GLU A 45 -0.07 5.19 18.69
N VAL A 46 -1.09 4.40 18.36
CA VAL A 46 -2.07 3.93 19.35
C VAL A 46 -1.40 3.10 20.46
N GLU A 47 -0.43 2.25 20.11
CA GLU A 47 0.25 1.38 21.07
C GLU A 47 1.26 2.14 21.94
N TYR A 48 2.06 3.03 21.34
CA TYR A 48 3.19 3.70 22.01
C TYR A 48 2.97 5.17 22.35
N GLY A 49 1.85 5.76 21.92
CA GLY A 49 1.54 7.18 22.08
C GLY A 49 2.46 8.12 21.29
N ARG A 50 3.16 7.61 20.28
CA ARG A 50 4.14 8.35 19.47
C ARG A 50 4.28 7.75 18.08
N MET A 51 4.70 8.55 17.10
CA MET A 51 4.97 8.07 15.75
C MET A 51 6.17 7.11 15.68
N PRO A 52 6.22 6.23 14.65
CA PRO A 52 7.33 5.29 14.40
C PRO A 52 8.60 5.97 13.88
N ALA A 53 8.89 7.20 14.31
CA ALA A 53 10.09 7.94 13.94
C ALA A 53 10.54 8.88 15.07
N ARG A 54 11.78 9.38 14.98
CA ARG A 54 12.34 10.35 15.93
C ARG A 54 12.45 11.72 15.25
N GLY A 55 11.84 12.73 15.85
CA GLY A 55 11.92 14.11 15.36
C GLY A 55 10.77 14.94 15.93
N ASP A 56 10.91 16.26 15.80
CA ASP A 56 9.91 17.25 16.24
C ASP A 56 9.33 18.03 15.05
N THR A 57 9.67 17.64 13.83
CA THR A 57 9.26 18.29 12.59
C THR A 57 8.87 17.24 11.57
N ASP A 58 7.83 17.49 10.80
CA ASP A 58 7.38 16.56 9.77
C ASP A 58 8.47 16.31 8.72
N ILE A 59 8.76 15.04 8.48
CA ILE A 59 9.82 14.60 7.58
C ILE A 59 9.26 13.51 6.68
N ILE A 60 9.72 13.51 5.43
CA ILE A 60 9.40 12.48 4.44
C ILE A 60 10.39 11.34 4.62
N TYR A 61 9.86 10.17 4.95
CA TYR A 61 10.57 8.91 4.97
C TYR A 61 10.41 8.20 3.64
N ARG A 62 11.49 7.62 3.14
CA ARG A 62 11.51 6.79 1.94
C ARG A 62 11.82 5.35 2.31
N THR A 63 10.98 4.42 1.86
CA THR A 63 11.12 3.01 2.25
C THR A 63 12.33 2.28 1.65
N ASP A 64 13.09 2.90 0.76
CA ASP A 64 14.36 2.40 0.22
C ASP A 64 15.59 2.89 1.00
N GLN A 65 15.50 4.02 1.70
CA GLN A 65 16.62 4.66 2.40
C GLN A 65 16.44 4.59 3.92
N ASP A 66 15.23 4.82 4.40
CA ASP A 66 14.88 4.86 5.82
C ASP A 66 14.53 3.47 6.35
N ILE A 67 15.51 2.57 6.26
CA ILE A 67 15.41 1.20 6.77
C ILE A 67 15.06 1.15 8.27
N PRO A 68 15.57 2.04 9.16
CA PRO A 68 15.19 2.02 10.58
C PRO A 68 13.69 2.21 10.81
N PHE A 69 13.04 3.10 10.05
CA PHE A 69 11.59 3.30 10.10
C PHE A 69 10.85 2.02 9.69
N LEU A 70 11.28 1.37 8.61
CA LEU A 70 10.68 0.13 8.13
C LEU A 70 10.89 -1.02 9.12
N LEU A 71 12.07 -1.11 9.75
CA LEU A 71 12.35 -2.11 10.79
C LEU A 71 11.50 -1.92 12.04
N ALA A 72 11.22 -0.68 12.44
CA ALA A 72 10.33 -0.37 13.57
C ALA A 72 8.91 -0.87 13.30
N LEU A 73 8.37 -0.64 12.08
CA LEU A 73 7.04 -1.12 11.67
C LEU A 73 6.97 -2.65 11.51
N LEU A 74 8.06 -3.29 11.09
CA LEU A 74 8.15 -4.74 10.96
C LEU A 74 8.42 -5.45 12.30
N GLY A 75 8.76 -4.71 13.35
CA GLY A 75 9.14 -5.26 14.65
C GLY A 75 10.50 -5.97 14.65
N MET A 76 11.33 -5.72 13.63
CA MET A 76 12.65 -6.34 13.44
C MET A 76 13.81 -5.47 13.93
N GLU A 77 13.50 -4.37 14.61
CA GLU A 77 14.50 -3.46 15.15
C GLU A 77 15.33 -4.13 16.26
N ALA A 78 16.65 -4.07 16.13
CA ALA A 78 17.59 -4.64 17.08
C ALA A 78 18.42 -3.52 17.72
N GLY A 79 18.54 -3.53 19.04
CA GLY A 79 19.40 -2.61 19.79
C GLY A 79 18.71 -1.97 21.00
N PRO A 80 19.49 -1.22 21.80
CA PRO A 80 18.97 -0.50 22.98
C PRO A 80 18.05 0.66 22.60
N ASP A 81 18.22 1.19 21.39
CA ASP A 81 17.51 2.35 20.84
C ASP A 81 16.18 2.00 20.14
N ARG A 82 15.68 0.77 20.31
CA ARG A 82 14.48 0.33 19.62
C ARG A 82 13.27 1.23 19.90
N LEU A 83 12.63 1.71 18.84
CA LEU A 83 11.36 2.41 18.90
C LEU A 83 10.24 1.46 19.30
N ASN A 84 10.26 0.26 18.72
CA ASN A 84 9.32 -0.81 18.99
C ASN A 84 9.83 -1.71 20.14
N THR A 85 9.48 -1.37 21.38
CA THR A 85 9.94 -2.11 22.57
C THR A 85 9.32 -3.50 22.68
N GLY A 86 8.12 -3.69 22.12
CA GLY A 86 7.36 -4.93 22.13
C GLY A 86 7.67 -5.87 20.96
N SER A 87 8.47 -5.42 19.99
CA SER A 87 8.76 -6.14 18.74
C SER A 87 7.49 -6.61 18.02
N PHE A 88 6.42 -5.82 18.10
CA PHE A 88 5.15 -6.11 17.44
C PHE A 88 5.26 -5.88 15.94
N LYS A 89 4.66 -6.77 15.15
CA LYS A 89 4.61 -6.63 13.70
C LYS A 89 3.37 -5.81 13.31
N PHE A 90 3.55 -4.52 13.06
CA PHE A 90 2.48 -3.63 12.60
C PHE A 90 2.27 -3.72 11.09
N LEU A 91 3.37 -3.87 10.34
CA LEU A 91 3.33 -3.98 8.88
C LEU A 91 3.43 -5.44 8.43
N SER A 92 2.45 -5.88 7.63
CA SER A 92 2.48 -7.18 6.97
C SER A 92 2.25 -6.99 5.48
N VAL A 93 3.32 -7.12 4.71
CA VAL A 93 3.33 -6.97 3.25
C VAL A 93 3.95 -8.19 2.61
N LYS A 94 3.56 -8.46 1.36
CA LYS A 94 4.16 -9.54 0.58
C LYS A 94 5.64 -9.27 0.31
N GLU A 95 6.41 -10.34 0.20
CA GLU A 95 7.79 -10.26 -0.27
C GLU A 95 7.82 -9.96 -1.77
N GLY A 96 8.69 -9.03 -2.15
CA GLY A 96 8.94 -8.67 -3.54
C GLY A 96 10.00 -9.57 -4.17
N LYS A 97 10.19 -9.43 -5.48
CA LYS A 97 11.30 -10.07 -6.20
C LYS A 97 11.98 -9.03 -7.08
N GLY A 98 13.31 -9.05 -7.13
CA GLY A 98 14.07 -8.19 -8.06
C GLY A 98 13.90 -6.69 -7.82
N LYS A 99 13.75 -6.26 -6.56
CA LYS A 99 13.47 -4.86 -6.16
C LYS A 99 12.10 -4.32 -6.60
N GLU A 100 11.16 -5.21 -6.93
CA GLU A 100 9.81 -4.81 -7.34
C GLU A 100 8.74 -5.53 -6.52
N GLY A 101 7.67 -4.80 -6.22
CA GLY A 101 6.38 -5.33 -5.83
C GLY A 101 6.31 -5.95 -4.44
N GLY A 102 7.04 -5.41 -3.45
CA GLY A 102 6.96 -5.86 -2.07
C GLY A 102 8.20 -5.59 -1.24
N LEU A 103 8.25 -6.22 -0.07
CA LEU A 103 9.37 -6.14 0.85
C LEU A 103 10.55 -6.96 0.32
N ILE A 104 11.73 -6.38 0.30
CA ILE A 104 12.95 -7.03 -0.16
C ILE A 104 13.88 -7.21 1.03
N TYR A 105 14.37 -8.42 1.18
CA TYR A 105 15.42 -8.75 2.14
C TYR A 105 16.79 -8.68 1.46
N THR A 106 17.83 -8.40 2.25
CA THR A 106 19.22 -8.52 1.78
C THR A 106 19.55 -9.96 1.43
N GLU A 107 20.64 -10.19 0.69
CA GLU A 107 21.08 -11.54 0.28
C GLU A 107 21.26 -12.50 1.47
N ASP A 108 21.56 -11.96 2.65
CA ASP A 108 21.68 -12.71 3.91
C ASP A 108 20.32 -13.18 4.49
N GLY A 109 19.20 -12.70 3.95
CA GLY A 109 17.83 -13.02 4.38
C GLY A 109 17.44 -12.53 5.78
N LYS A 110 18.35 -11.84 6.47
CA LYS A 110 18.18 -11.41 7.87
C LYS A 110 17.85 -9.93 8.02
N SER A 111 18.20 -9.11 7.03
CA SER A 111 18.00 -7.67 7.05
C SER A 111 17.05 -7.25 5.94
N VAL A 112 16.32 -6.18 6.18
CA VAL A 112 15.41 -5.60 5.20
C VAL A 112 16.20 -4.63 4.33
N ALA A 113 16.16 -4.82 3.01
CA ALA A 113 16.79 -3.93 2.03
C ALA A 113 15.87 -2.75 1.64
N GLY A 114 14.55 -2.91 1.78
CA GLY A 114 13.57 -1.86 1.53
C GLY A 114 12.21 -2.41 1.11
N LEU A 115 11.22 -1.53 1.02
CA LEU A 115 9.91 -1.85 0.48
C LEU A 115 9.70 -1.08 -0.82
N PHE A 116 9.39 -1.80 -1.90
CA PHE A 116 9.28 -1.25 -3.24
C PHE A 116 7.88 -1.47 -3.81
N ASP A 117 7.42 -0.50 -4.59
CA ASP A 117 6.22 -0.62 -5.40
C ASP A 117 6.44 -1.58 -6.59
N ARG A 118 5.38 -1.87 -7.33
CA ARG A 118 5.41 -2.75 -8.49
C ARG A 118 6.32 -2.27 -9.64
N TRP A 119 6.68 -1.00 -9.66
CA TRP A 119 7.57 -0.40 -10.67
C TRP A 119 9.02 -0.26 -10.18
N GLY A 120 9.30 -0.70 -8.96
CA GLY A 120 10.62 -0.66 -8.34
C GLY A 120 10.96 0.69 -7.68
N GLY A 121 9.98 1.58 -7.56
CA GLY A 121 10.07 2.81 -6.80
C GLY A 121 9.86 2.60 -5.29
N PRO A 122 10.36 3.50 -4.44
CA PRO A 122 10.04 3.50 -3.02
C PRO A 122 8.63 4.05 -2.75
N TYR A 123 8.11 3.73 -1.58
CA TYR A 123 7.00 4.47 -0.99
C TYR A 123 7.56 5.66 -0.21
N PHE A 124 6.86 6.78 -0.34
CA PHE A 124 7.10 7.99 0.42
C PHE A 124 6.06 8.05 1.54
N VAL A 125 6.53 8.27 2.76
CA VAL A 125 5.70 8.34 3.96
C VAL A 125 5.99 9.67 4.64
N MET A 126 4.96 10.45 4.87
CA MET A 126 5.05 11.69 5.65
C MET A 126 4.31 11.46 6.97
N LEU A 127 4.98 11.74 8.07
CA LEU A 127 4.46 11.58 9.42
C LEU A 127 4.36 12.96 10.06
N ASP A 128 3.23 13.19 10.73
CA ASP A 128 3.01 14.29 11.68
C ASP A 128 3.85 14.01 12.92
N LEU A 129 4.97 14.71 13.04
CA LEU A 129 5.88 14.60 14.19
C LEU A 129 5.74 15.77 15.15
N ASP A 130 5.16 16.89 14.71
CA ASP A 130 4.92 18.06 15.55
C ASP A 130 3.61 17.97 16.36
N GLY A 131 2.74 17.03 16.01
CA GLY A 131 1.48 16.73 16.68
C GLY A 131 0.36 17.72 16.39
N ASP A 132 0.45 18.46 15.28
CA ASP A 132 -0.55 19.45 14.89
C ASP A 132 -1.78 18.83 14.19
N GLY A 133 -1.74 17.51 13.94
CA GLY A 133 -2.80 16.73 13.30
C GLY A 133 -2.90 16.94 11.80
N LYS A 134 -1.88 17.55 11.18
CA LYS A 134 -1.81 17.81 9.75
C LYS A 134 -0.51 17.27 9.19
N VAL A 135 -0.54 17.02 7.90
CA VAL A 135 0.63 16.63 7.13
C VAL A 135 0.68 17.50 5.87
N GLU A 136 1.79 18.21 5.69
CA GLU A 136 2.04 19.02 4.50
C GLU A 136 2.88 18.25 3.48
N ILE A 137 2.24 17.79 2.41
CA ILE A 137 2.95 17.08 1.34
C ILE A 137 3.65 18.10 0.44
N PRO A 138 4.95 17.94 0.13
CA PRO A 138 5.63 18.87 -0.77
C PRO A 138 4.97 18.88 -2.14
N LYS A 139 4.56 20.06 -2.60
CA LYS A 139 3.82 20.26 -3.86
C LYS A 139 2.45 19.54 -3.90
N GLY A 140 1.94 19.12 -2.75
CA GLY A 140 0.64 18.49 -2.58
C GLY A 140 -0.32 19.32 -1.72
N PRO A 141 -1.52 18.81 -1.46
CA PRO A 141 -2.46 19.43 -0.52
C PRO A 141 -1.97 19.25 0.94
N VAL A 142 -2.41 20.17 1.81
CA VAL A 142 -2.33 19.96 3.26
C VAL A 142 -3.45 19.01 3.66
N LEU A 143 -3.09 17.90 4.32
CA LEU A 143 -4.04 16.88 4.74
C LEU A 143 -4.26 16.97 6.25
N GLN A 144 -5.52 16.89 6.69
CA GLN A 144 -5.87 16.77 8.11
C GLN A 144 -5.81 15.31 8.56
N ARG A 145 -4.61 14.74 8.52
CA ARG A 145 -4.31 13.38 8.94
C ARG A 145 -2.89 13.36 9.49
N ARG A 146 -2.57 12.32 10.26
CA ARG A 146 -1.27 12.18 10.91
C ARG A 146 -0.23 11.43 10.06
N THR A 147 -0.68 10.63 9.11
CA THR A 147 0.19 9.87 8.22
C THR A 147 -0.30 10.01 6.79
N ALA A 148 0.58 10.29 5.84
CA ALA A 148 0.28 10.25 4.42
C ALA A 148 1.29 9.37 3.69
N VAL A 149 0.81 8.49 2.80
CA VAL A 149 1.68 7.58 2.06
C VAL A 149 1.37 7.67 0.57
N TRP A 150 2.41 7.73 -0.26
CA TRP A 150 2.26 7.71 -1.71
C TRP A 150 3.42 7.02 -2.43
N THR A 151 3.21 6.71 -3.71
CA THR A 151 4.25 6.31 -4.67
C THR A 151 4.11 7.15 -5.93
N ASN A 152 5.23 7.38 -6.63
CA ASN A 152 5.30 8.07 -7.91
C ASN A 152 4.84 7.20 -9.10
N GLY A 153 4.36 5.99 -8.86
CA GLY A 153 3.76 5.17 -9.92
C GLY A 153 4.75 4.73 -11.02
N PRO A 154 4.22 4.34 -12.20
CA PRO A 154 5.00 3.89 -13.34
C PRO A 154 6.00 4.90 -13.90
N ASP A 155 5.71 6.20 -13.85
CA ASP A 155 6.58 7.22 -14.43
C ASP A 155 7.76 7.60 -13.52
N GLY A 156 7.66 7.25 -12.23
CA GLY A 156 8.66 7.49 -11.20
C GLY A 156 8.86 8.96 -10.86
N LYS A 157 7.99 9.86 -11.33
CA LYS A 157 8.08 11.31 -11.14
C LYS A 157 6.99 11.80 -10.19
N PRO A 158 7.35 12.68 -9.23
CA PRO A 158 6.35 13.20 -8.30
C PRO A 158 5.39 14.17 -9.00
N GLY A 159 4.10 14.06 -8.67
CA GLY A 159 3.04 14.96 -9.15
C GLY A 159 2.41 14.53 -10.47
N GLY A 160 2.57 13.25 -10.85
CA GLY A 160 1.94 12.63 -12.01
C GLY A 160 0.48 12.24 -11.75
N GLY A 161 -0.29 12.02 -12.82
CA GLY A 161 -1.66 11.47 -12.71
C GLY A 161 -1.70 9.97 -12.42
N ASP A 162 -0.53 9.34 -12.37
CA ASP A 162 -0.28 7.94 -12.11
C ASP A 162 0.25 7.67 -10.70
N ASP A 163 0.48 8.73 -9.91
CA ASP A 163 0.80 8.65 -8.50
C ASP A 163 -0.33 7.93 -7.75
N LEU A 164 0.05 6.97 -6.90
CA LEU A 164 -0.91 6.34 -6.00
C LEU A 164 -0.76 6.94 -4.61
N GLN A 165 -1.84 7.56 -4.17
CA GLN A 165 -1.92 8.35 -2.94
C GLN A 165 -3.01 7.76 -2.05
N THR A 166 -2.83 7.80 -0.72
CA THR A 166 -3.86 7.32 0.22
C THR A 166 -4.96 8.33 0.55
N TRP A 167 -5.00 9.48 -0.14
CA TRP A 167 -5.99 10.54 0.03
C TRP A 167 -6.84 10.79 -1.21
#